data_AF-A0AAD7N826-F1
#
_entry.id   AF-A0AAD7N826-F1
#
_cell.length_a   1.000
_cell.length_b   1.000
_cell.length_c   1.000
_cell.angle_alpha   90.00
_cell.angle_beta   90.00
_cell.angle_gamma   90.00
#
_symmetry.space_group_name_H-M   'P 1'
#
loop_
_entity.id
_entity.type
_entity.pdbx_description
1 polymer ?
#
loop_
_entity_poly.entity_id
_entity_poly.type
_entity_poly.pdbx_seq_one_letter_code
_entity_poly.pdbx_strand_id
1 'polypeptide(L)'
;MTGSALGRPRVWCFVTQNDIRITRLNFVRNCTVIGHYKLAVILFIEAVSDSMTPDDVLKLKDEVLPRTAAFNSALFPHERIVDREYIVVVPSGVLPRTKEKGNIRRKAVEEDYVGILE
;
A
#
# COMPACT_ATOMS: atom_id res chain seq x y z
N MET A 1 12.32 18.43 35.55
CA MET A 1 11.64 18.94 34.34
C MET A 1 12.62 18.87 33.19
N THR A 2 12.53 17.84 32.35
CA THR A 2 13.10 17.86 30.98
C THR A 2 12.36 16.82 30.16
N GLY A 3 11.87 17.26 29.01
CA GLY A 3 10.73 16.69 28.30
C GLY A 3 10.95 15.29 27.76
N SER A 4 9.92 14.47 27.96
CA SER A 4 9.62 13.28 27.15
C SER A 4 9.46 13.73 25.70
N ALA A 5 10.51 13.57 24.91
CA ALA A 5 10.37 13.48 23.46
C ALA A 5 9.68 12.14 23.18
N LEU A 6 8.34 12.18 23.14
CA LEU A 6 7.54 11.17 22.46
C LEU A 6 7.98 11.17 20.99
N GLY A 7 9.07 10.44 20.73
CA GLY A 7 9.53 10.10 19.41
C GLY A 7 8.42 9.29 18.76
N ARG A 8 7.51 9.98 18.06
CA ARG A 8 6.56 9.34 17.17
C ARG A 8 7.36 8.39 16.30
N PRO A 9 7.09 7.07 16.34
CA PRO A 9 7.89 6.14 15.57
C PRO A 9 7.66 6.52 14.10
N ARG A 10 8.73 6.92 13.42
CA ARG A 10 8.74 7.17 11.98
C ARG A 10 8.64 5.81 11.27
N VAL A 11 7.53 5.08 11.43
CA VAL A 11 7.38 3.75 10.82
C VAL A 11 7.07 3.85 9.32
N TRP A 12 6.74 5.05 8.85
CA TRP A 12 6.14 5.26 7.53
C TRP A 12 7.06 5.88 6.48
N CYS A 13 8.36 5.66 6.57
CA CYS A 13 9.32 6.24 5.64
C CYS A 13 10.37 5.25 5.10
N PHE A 14 10.02 3.99 4.82
CA PHE A 14 10.81 3.14 3.91
C PHE A 14 9.93 2.02 3.32
N VAL A 15 8.84 2.39 2.66
CA VAL A 15 8.37 1.59 1.52
C VAL A 15 8.84 2.32 0.27
N THR A 16 10.16 2.25 0.06
CA THR A 16 10.74 2.43 -1.27
C THR A 16 10.07 1.42 -2.19
N GLN A 17 9.77 1.84 -3.42
CA GLN A 17 9.16 1.04 -4.50
C GLN A 17 9.86 -0.33 -4.73
N ASN A 18 11.03 -0.55 -4.12
CA ASN A 18 11.87 -1.74 -4.21
C ASN A 18 11.62 -2.85 -3.16
N ASP A 19 10.99 -2.59 -2.01
CA ASP A 19 11.06 -3.55 -0.88
C ASP A 19 9.80 -4.40 -0.67
N ILE A 20 8.70 -4.11 -1.35
CA ILE A 20 7.54 -4.98 -1.23
C ILE A 20 7.76 -6.22 -2.09
N ARG A 21 7.99 -7.36 -1.43
CA ARG A 21 8.15 -8.69 -2.05
C ARG A 21 6.98 -9.10 -2.98
N ILE A 22 5.89 -8.33 -2.98
CA ILE A 22 4.73 -8.52 -3.86
C ILE A 22 4.99 -8.02 -5.29
N THR A 23 5.98 -7.17 -5.54
CA THR A 23 6.31 -6.71 -6.91
C THR A 23 6.80 -7.83 -7.82
N ARG A 24 7.14 -8.99 -7.26
CA ARG A 24 7.49 -10.22 -8.00
C ARG A 24 6.27 -11.05 -8.42
N LEU A 25 5.06 -10.57 -8.18
CA LEU A 25 3.85 -11.18 -8.72
C LEU A 25 3.69 -10.81 -10.19
N ASN A 26 3.41 -11.80 -11.04
CA ASN A 26 3.24 -11.60 -12.49
C ASN A 26 2.15 -10.57 -12.83
N PHE A 27 1.24 -10.29 -11.90
CA PHE A 27 0.12 -9.37 -12.08
C PHE A 27 0.32 -8.00 -11.43
N VAL A 28 1.44 -7.77 -10.73
CA VAL A 28 1.71 -6.50 -10.04
C VAL A 28 2.71 -5.69 -10.84
N ARG A 29 2.27 -4.56 -11.40
CA ARG A 29 3.17 -3.60 -12.05
C ARG A 29 3.86 -2.72 -11.02
N ASN A 30 3.10 -2.27 -10.03
CA ASN A 30 3.56 -1.34 -9.02
C ASN A 30 2.67 -1.41 -7.78
N CYS A 31 3.16 -0.90 -6.66
CA CYS A 31 2.36 -0.84 -5.43
C CYS A 31 2.81 0.32 -4.53
N THR A 32 1.90 0.76 -3.66
CA THR A 32 2.20 1.76 -2.64
C THR A 32 1.28 1.56 -1.44
N VAL A 33 1.74 1.92 -0.24
CA VAL A 33 0.92 1.91 0.96
C VAL A 33 0.54 3.35 1.28
N ILE A 34 -0.74 3.58 1.58
CA ILE A 34 -1.34 4.87 1.97
C ILE A 34 -1.99 4.71 3.34
N GLY A 35 -1.95 5.73 4.19
CA GLY A 35 -2.49 5.63 5.55
C GLY A 35 -2.03 6.75 6.47
N HIS A 36 -1.77 7.94 5.94
CA HIS A 36 -1.24 9.03 6.75
C HIS A 36 -2.36 9.58 7.65
N TYR A 37 -2.17 9.50 8.97
CA TYR A 37 -3.18 9.83 9.98
C TYR A 37 -4.46 8.96 9.95
N LYS A 38 -4.40 7.76 9.38
CA LYS A 38 -5.53 6.83 9.36
C LYS A 38 -5.37 5.75 10.44
N LEU A 39 -6.50 5.20 10.89
CA LEU A 39 -6.55 4.12 11.89
C LEU A 39 -6.07 2.78 11.31
N ALA A 40 -6.10 2.66 9.97
CA ALA A 40 -5.60 1.52 9.23
C ALA A 40 -4.87 1.99 7.97
N VAL A 41 -4.01 1.12 7.46
CA VAL A 41 -3.21 1.38 6.27
C VAL A 41 -3.77 0.59 5.09
N ILE A 42 -3.78 1.18 3.91
CA ILE A 42 -4.29 0.57 2.68
C ILE A 42 -3.16 0.37 1.68
N LEU A 43 -3.03 -0.84 1.18
CA LEU A 43 -2.10 -1.21 0.12
C LEU A 43 -2.77 -1.06 -1.25
N PHE A 44 -2.29 -0.11 -2.03
CA PHE A 44 -2.65 0.05 -3.43
C PHE A 44 -1.72 -0.78 -4.32
N ILE A 45 -2.30 -1.50 -5.27
CA ILE A 45 -1.60 -2.35 -6.23
C ILE A 45 -2.06 -1.96 -7.63
N GLU A 46 -1.12 -1.51 -8.47
CA GLU A 46 -1.35 -1.34 -9.90
C GLU A 46 -1.18 -2.69 -10.61
N ALA A 47 -2.23 -3.13 -11.28
CA ALA A 47 -2.18 -4.33 -12.10
C ALA A 47 -1.33 -4.13 -13.35
N VAL A 48 -0.78 -5.24 -13.88
CA VAL A 48 -0.07 -5.25 -15.16
C VAL A 48 -1.04 -5.06 -16.34
N SER A 49 -2.25 -5.61 -16.24
CA SER A 49 -3.30 -5.49 -17.26
C SER A 49 -4.58 -4.87 -16.67
N ASP A 50 -5.29 -4.10 -17.49
CA ASP A 50 -6.61 -3.56 -17.16
C ASP A 50 -7.73 -4.60 -17.23
N SER A 51 -7.42 -5.81 -17.71
CA SER A 51 -8.38 -6.88 -17.97
C SER A 51 -8.42 -7.95 -16.87
N MET A 52 -8.08 -7.63 -15.62
CA MET A 52 -8.23 -8.59 -14.51
C MET A 52 -9.71 -8.81 -14.22
N THR A 53 -10.12 -10.08 -14.13
CA THR A 53 -11.47 -10.43 -13.68
C THR A 53 -11.59 -10.20 -12.16
N PRO A 54 -12.81 -10.06 -11.62
CA PRO A 54 -13.01 -9.99 -10.16
C PRO A 54 -12.38 -11.18 -9.41
N ASP A 55 -12.38 -12.37 -10.02
CA ASP A 55 -11.76 -13.57 -9.46
C ASP A 55 -10.23 -13.46 -9.43
N ASP A 56 -9.62 -12.87 -10.46
CA ASP A 56 -8.16 -12.65 -10.49
C ASP A 56 -7.74 -11.60 -9.45
N VAL A 57 -8.55 -10.57 -9.25
CA VAL A 57 -8.34 -9.58 -8.18
C VAL A 57 -8.40 -10.25 -6.81
N LEU A 58 -9.38 -11.14 -6.58
CA LEU A 58 -9.50 -11.85 -5.32
C LEU A 58 -8.29 -12.77 -5.08
N LYS A 59 -7.90 -13.56 -6.08
CA LYS A 59 -6.69 -14.41 -6.02
C LYS A 59 -5.44 -13.59 -5.72
N LEU A 60 -5.30 -12.42 -6.36
CA LEU A 60 -4.17 -11.54 -6.13
C LEU A 60 -4.13 -11.04 -4.68
N LYS A 61 -5.27 -10.66 -4.11
CA LYS A 61 -5.37 -10.24 -2.70
C LYS A 61 -4.99 -11.39 -1.75
N ASP A 62 -5.51 -12.59 -1.99
CA ASP A 62 -5.22 -13.79 -1.19
C ASP A 62 -3.75 -14.19 -1.26
N GLU A 63 -3.09 -13.92 -2.39
CA GLU A 63 -1.67 -14.15 -2.60
C GLU A 63 -0.75 -13.10 -1.95
N VAL A 64 -1.26 -11.89 -1.71
CA VAL A 64 -0.51 -10.77 -1.13
C VAL A 64 -0.42 -10.87 0.39
N LEU A 65 -1.51 -11.29 1.05
CA LEU A 65 -1.57 -11.42 2.52
C LEU A 65 -0.46 -12.31 3.11
N PRO A 66 -0.26 -13.57 2.67
CA PRO A 66 0.79 -14.43 3.22
C PRO A 66 2.20 -13.91 2.92
N ARG A 67 2.40 -13.23 1.79
CA ARG A 67 3.71 -12.65 1.41
C ARG A 67 4.06 -11.41 2.25
N THR A 68 3.05 -10.68 2.70
CA THR A 68 3.21 -9.50 3.56
C THR A 68 3.18 -9.84 5.05
N ALA A 69 2.73 -11.05 5.43
CA ALA A 69 2.58 -11.48 6.82
C ALA A 69 3.85 -11.32 7.68
N ALA A 70 5.02 -11.70 7.16
CA ALA A 70 6.29 -11.55 7.89
C ALA A 70 6.60 -10.07 8.20
N PHE A 71 6.34 -9.18 7.25
CA PHE A 71 6.51 -7.74 7.44
C PHE A 71 5.46 -7.18 8.41
N ASN A 72 4.19 -7.54 8.20
CA ASN A 72 3.08 -7.14 9.08
C ASN A 72 3.29 -7.57 10.53
N SER A 73 3.92 -8.72 10.78
CA SER A 73 4.20 -9.21 12.14
C SER A 73 5.11 -8.26 12.95
N ALA A 74 5.97 -7.50 12.26
CA ALA A 74 6.89 -6.54 12.87
C ALA A 74 6.25 -5.15 13.09
N LEU A 75 5.04 -4.91 12.56
CA LEU A 75 4.33 -3.63 12.68
C LEU A 75 3.39 -3.61 13.89
N PHE A 76 3.02 -2.41 14.34
CA PHE A 76 1.95 -2.24 15.33
C PHE A 76 0.61 -2.71 14.77
N PRO A 77 -0.33 -3.23 15.58
CA PRO A 77 -1.60 -3.78 15.09
C PRO A 77 -2.39 -2.88 14.12
N HIS A 78 -2.39 -1.56 14.35
CA HIS A 78 -3.08 -0.57 13.51
C HIS A 78 -2.36 -0.26 12.19
N GLU A 79 -1.12 -0.73 12.02
CA GLU A 79 -0.32 -0.57 10.81
C GLU A 79 -0.27 -1.85 9.97
N ARG A 80 -0.92 -2.94 10.41
CA ARG A 80 -0.87 -4.24 9.73
C ARG A 80 -1.92 -4.34 8.64
N ILE A 81 -1.52 -4.86 7.50
CA ILE A 81 -2.44 -5.27 6.42
C ILE A 81 -2.86 -6.72 6.69
N VAL A 82 -3.94 -6.91 7.46
CA VAL A 82 -4.41 -8.24 7.89
C VAL A 82 -5.59 -8.77 7.09
N ASP A 83 -6.25 -7.91 6.31
CA ASP A 83 -7.45 -8.22 5.55
C ASP A 83 -7.31 -7.77 4.09
N ARG A 84 -7.99 -8.49 3.19
CA ARG A 84 -8.13 -8.19 1.76
C ARG A 84 -8.88 -6.88 1.50
N GLU A 85 -9.66 -6.39 2.46
CA GLU A 85 -10.33 -5.09 2.40
C GLU A 85 -9.33 -3.93 2.43
N TYR A 86 -8.19 -4.11 3.09
CA TYR A 86 -7.08 -3.14 3.10
C TYR A 86 -6.19 -3.21 1.85
N ILE A 87 -6.60 -3.97 0.83
CA ILE A 87 -5.88 -4.09 -0.44
C ILE A 87 -6.77 -3.56 -1.56
N VAL A 88 -6.31 -2.53 -2.26
CA VAL A 88 -7.01 -1.93 -3.39
C VAL A 88 -6.21 -2.22 -4.65
N VAL A 89 -6.83 -2.90 -5.62
CA VAL A 89 -6.24 -3.15 -6.93
C VAL A 89 -6.79 -2.12 -7.90
N VAL A 90 -5.89 -1.43 -8.60
CA VAL A 90 -6.23 -0.38 -9.56
C VAL A 90 -5.67 -0.70 -10.95
N PRO A 91 -6.32 -0.19 -12.01
CA PRO A 91 -5.79 -0.17 -13.38
C PRO A 91 -4.35 0.32 -13.50
N SER A 92 -3.71 -0.05 -14.60
CA SER A 92 -2.31 0.27 -14.83
C SER A 92 -2.11 1.76 -15.12
N GLY A 93 -1.28 2.44 -14.32
CA GLY A 93 -0.93 3.84 -14.55
C GLY A 93 -1.98 4.86 -14.06
N VAL A 94 -2.97 4.41 -13.30
CA VAL A 94 -3.97 5.30 -12.67
C VAL A 94 -3.41 6.00 -11.44
N LEU A 95 -2.43 5.43 -10.73
CA LEU A 95 -1.89 6.13 -9.56
C LEU A 95 -1.13 7.41 -9.98
N PRO A 96 -1.41 8.56 -9.35
CA PRO A 96 -0.77 9.82 -9.68
C PRO A 96 0.75 9.74 -9.48
N ARG A 97 1.51 10.18 -10.48
CA ARG A 97 2.99 10.13 -10.49
C ARG A 97 3.62 11.51 -10.62
N THR A 98 4.87 11.63 -10.19
CA THR A 98 5.68 12.83 -10.44
C THR A 98 6.17 12.83 -11.90
N LYS A 99 6.16 14.01 -12.53
CA LYS A 99 6.53 14.18 -13.95
C LYS A 99 7.98 13.79 -14.26
N GLU A 100 8.87 13.91 -13.27
CA GLU A 100 10.30 13.69 -13.45
C GLU A 100 10.71 12.23 -13.20
N LYS A 101 10.49 11.75 -11.97
CA LYS A 101 10.99 10.45 -11.50
C LYS A 101 9.98 9.30 -11.66
N GLY A 102 8.72 9.60 -12.00
CA GLY A 102 7.66 8.58 -12.11
C GLY A 102 7.25 7.94 -10.78
N ASN A 103 7.67 8.53 -9.65
CA ASN A 103 7.32 8.09 -8.31
C ASN A 103 5.83 8.32 -8.06
N ILE A 104 5.18 7.38 -7.37
CA ILE A 104 3.79 7.54 -6.93
C ILE A 104 3.70 8.68 -5.90
N ARG A 105 2.81 9.64 -6.15
CA ARG A 105 2.52 10.80 -5.30
C ARG A 105 1.53 10.40 -4.22
N ARG A 106 2.02 9.82 -3.12
CA ARG A 106 1.17 9.29 -2.01
C ARG A 106 0.10 10.28 -1.53
N LYS A 107 0.43 11.57 -1.38
CA LYS A 107 -0.53 12.60 -1.00
C LYS A 107 -1.67 12.76 -2.01
N ALA A 108 -1.37 12.69 -3.31
CA ALA A 108 -2.39 12.77 -4.35
C ALA A 108 -3.25 11.49 -4.39
N VAL A 109 -2.66 10.31 -4.17
CA VAL A 109 -3.43 9.06 -4.01
C VAL A 109 -4.40 9.18 -2.82
N GLU A 110 -3.95 9.76 -1.71
CA GLU A 110 -4.79 9.95 -0.52
C GLU A 110 -5.95 10.91 -0.79
N GLU A 111 -5.73 11.97 -1.56
CA GLU A 111 -6.77 12.92 -2.01
C GLU A 111 -7.74 12.28 -3.03
N ASP A 112 -7.26 11.45 -3.95
CA ASP A 112 -8.08 10.82 -5.00
C ASP A 112 -8.97 9.70 -4.46
N TYR A 113 -8.55 9.03 -3.37
CA TYR A 113 -9.20 7.84 -2.83
C TYR A 113 -9.77 8.03 -1.42
N VAL A 114 -10.10 9.27 -1.03
CA VAL A 114 -10.64 9.59 0.32
C VAL A 114 -11.80 8.67 0.71
N GLY A 115 -12.76 8.42 -0.19
CA GLY A 115 -13.92 7.56 0.11
C GLY A 115 -13.63 6.07 0.30
N ILE A 116 -12.45 5.59 -0.09
CA ILE A 116 -11.99 4.21 0.21
C ILE A 116 -11.19 4.17 1.51
N LEU A 117 -10.66 5.32 1.94
CA LEU A 117 -9.80 5.49 3.10
C LEU A 117 -10.56 5.93 4.36
N GLU A 118 -11.89 6.04 4.30
CA GLU A 118 -12.78 6.43 5.40
C GLU A 118 -13.39 5.22 6.13
#